data_AF-A0A925J9W2-F1
#
_entry.id   AF-A0A925J9W2-F1
#
_cell.length_a   1.000
_cell.length_b   1.000
_cell.length_c   1.000
_cell.angle_alpha   90.00
_cell.angle_beta   90.00
_cell.angle_gamma   90.00
#
_symmetry.space_group_name_H-M   'P 1'
#
loop_
_entity.id
_entity.type
_entity.pdbx_description
1 polymer ?
#
loop_
_entity_poly.entity_id
_entity_poly.type
_entity_poly.pdbx_seq_one_letter_code
_entity_poly.pdbx_strand_id
1 'polypeptide(L)' 'MATHFQSLEIKDIRRETADCISILFEIPENLREAFAFTQGQNITLRTT' A
#
# COMPACT_ATOMS: atom_id res chain seq x y z
N MET A 1 15.84 4.51 9.09
CA MET A 1 14.97 5.52 8.45
C MET A 1 14.71 5.07 7.04
N ALA A 2 13.47 4.77 6.67
CA ALA A 2 13.13 4.56 5.26
C ALA A 2 13.26 5.92 4.55
N THR A 3 14.26 6.05 3.70
CA THR A 3 14.66 7.32 3.07
C THR A 3 13.80 7.67 1.85
N HIS A 4 12.87 6.80 1.44
CA HIS A 4 12.05 7.00 0.25
C HIS A 4 10.61 6.50 0.47
N PHE A 5 9.62 7.36 0.21
CA PHE A 5 8.20 7.01 0.19
C PHE A 5 7.67 7.23 -1.23
N GLN A 6 6.91 6.27 -1.76
CA GLN A 6 6.20 6.44 -3.02
C GLN A 6 4.76 6.84 -2.72
N SER A 7 4.26 7.89 -3.39
CA SER A 7 2.85 8.24 -3.31
C SER A 7 2.06 7.31 -4.23
N LEU A 8 1.06 6.64 -3.69
CA LEU A 8 0.17 5.74 -4.41
C LEU A 8 -1.27 6.23 -4.26
N GLU A 9 -2.04 6.12 -5.33
CA GLU A 9 -3.46 6.44 -5.29
C GLU A 9 -4.23 5.30 -4.61
N ILE A 10 -5.21 5.66 -3.79
CA ILE A 10 -6.13 4.69 -3.19
C ILE A 10 -7.23 4.42 -4.22
N LYS A 11 -7.24 3.20 -4.76
CA LYS A 11 -8.23 2.74 -5.73
C LYS A 11 -9.57 2.43 -5.08
N ASP A 12 -9.54 1.82 -3.89
CA ASP A 12 -10.73 1.38 -3.17
C ASP A 12 -10.47 1.31 -1.66
N ILE A 13 -11.51 1.57 -0.86
CA ILE A 13 -11.50 1.41 0.59
C ILE A 13 -12.74 0.64 1.00
N ARG A 14 -12.54 -0.50 1.64
CA ARG A 14 -13.63 -1.35 2.13
C ARG A 14 -13.60 -1.40 3.65
N ARG A 15 -14.76 -1.23 4.27
CA ARG A 15 -14.93 -1.46 5.72
C ARG A 15 -15.20 -2.94 5.92
N GLU A 16 -14.24 -3.64 6.49
CA GLU A 16 -14.37 -5.07 6.79
C GLU A 16 -15.09 -5.28 8.13
N THR A 17 -14.74 -4.46 9.13
CA THR A 17 -15.32 -4.52 10.48
C THR A 17 -15.51 -3.12 11.04
N ALA A 18 -15.99 -3.03 12.29
CA ALA A 18 -16.13 -1.75 13.00
C ALA A 18 -14.80 -0.99 13.11
N ASP A 19 -13.69 -1.73 13.29
CA ASP A 19 -12.38 -1.17 13.61
C ASP A 19 -11.32 -1.46 12.53
N CYS A 20 -11.68 -2.14 11.44
CA CYS A 20 -10.75 -2.51 10.37
C CYS A 20 -11.27 -2.15 8.99
N ILE A 21 -10.34 -1.68 8.15
CA ILE A 21 -10.57 -1.38 6.74
C ILE A 21 -9.52 -2.09 5.88
N SER A 22 -9.94 -2.50 4.68
CA SER A 22 -9.06 -2.91 3.60
C SER A 22 -8.86 -1.72 2.67
N ILE A 23 -7.60 -1.45 2.30
CA ILE A 23 -7.25 -0.40 1.35
C ILE A 23 -6.61 -1.06 0.13
N LEU A 24 -7.13 -0.77 -1.05
CA LEU A 24 -6.55 -1.19 -2.32
C LEU A 24 -5.80 -0.01 -2.93
N PHE A 25 -4.49 -0.18 -3.15
CA PHE A 25 -3.67 0.82 -3.82
C PHE A 25 -3.60 0.54 -5.33
N GLU A 26 -3.62 1.61 -6.12
CA GLU A 26 -3.29 1.56 -7.53
C GLU A 26 -1.76 1.55 -7.69
N ILE A 27 -1.22 0.45 -8.21
CA ILE A 27 0.22 0.32 -8.46
C ILE A 27 0.50 0.60 -9.95
N PRO A 28 1.19 1.70 -10.30
CA PRO A 28 1.54 1.99 -11.68
C PRO A 28 2.61 1.00 -12.18
N GLU A 29 2.68 0.81 -13.50
CA GLU A 29 3.53 -0.23 -14.11
C GLU A 29 5.00 -0.12 -13.73
N ASN A 30 5.52 1.11 -13.60
CA ASN A 30 6.90 1.40 -13.20
C ASN A 30 7.24 0.99 -11.76
N LEU A 31 6.24 0.69 -10.93
CA LEU A 31 6.43 0.26 -9.54
C LEU A 31 6.04 -1.21 -9.31
N ARG A 32 5.59 -1.92 -10.35
CA ARG A 32 5.05 -3.28 -10.22
C ARG A 32 6.05 -4.29 -9.69
N GLU A 33 7.31 -4.20 -10.11
CA GLU A 33 8.40 -5.05 -9.60
C GLU A 33 8.73 -4.74 -8.13
N ALA A 34 8.69 -3.46 -7.75
CA ALA A 34 9.01 -3.03 -6.38
C ALA A 34 7.95 -3.47 -5.35
N PHE A 35 6.68 -3.59 -5.78
CA PHE A 35 5.57 -4.08 -4.95
C PHE A 35 5.19 -5.54 -5.24
N ALA A 36 6.07 -6.30 -5.89
CA ALA A 36 5.86 -7.73 -6.09
C ALA A 36 5.80 -8.44 -4.73
N PHE A 37 4.73 -9.20 -4.52
CA PHE A 37 4.47 -9.88 -3.25
C PHE A 37 5.56 -10.91 -2.91
N THR A 38 6.10 -10.82 -1.70
CA THR A 38 6.98 -11.82 -1.09
C THR A 38 6.54 -12.09 0.35
N GLN A 39 6.58 -13.36 0.77
CA GLN A 39 6.16 -13.75 2.12
C GLN A 39 6.99 -13.05 3.22
N GLY A 40 6.34 -12.68 4.31
CA GLY A 40 6.99 -12.04 5.47
C GLY A 40 7.36 -10.56 5.28
N GLN A 41 6.98 -9.94 4.16
CA GLN A 41 7.16 -8.50 3.95
C GLN A 41 6.24 -7.67 4.86
N ASN A 42 6.72 -6.47 5.20
CA ASN A 42 5.91 -5.42 5.79
C ASN A 42 6.02 -4.15 4.95
N ILE A 43 5.01 -3.29 5.05
CA ILE A 43 5.00 -1.98 4.40
C ILE A 43 4.88 -0.91 5.47
N THR A 44 5.57 0.20 5.28
CA THR A 44 5.41 1.39 6.12
C THR A 44 4.53 2.38 5.39
N LEU A 45 3.38 2.71 5.98
CA LEU A 45 2.46 3.69 5.44
C LEU A 45 2.65 5.02 6.18
N ARG A 46 2.56 6.12 5.45
CA ARG A 46 2.56 7.48 6.00
C ARG A 46 1.45 8.27 5.34
N THR A 47 0.65 8.94 6.13
CA THR A 47 -0.34 9.90 5.64
C THR A 47 0.37 11.21 5.31
N THR A 48 0.04 11.82 4.17
CA THR A 48 0.45 13.20 3.83
C THR A 48 -0.50 14.22 4.44
#